data_AF-A0A960P289-F1
#
_entry.id   AF-A0A960P289-F1
#
_cell.length_a   1.000
_cell.length_b   1.000
_cell.length_c   1.000
_cell.angle_alpha   90.00
_cell.angle_beta   90.00
_cell.angle_gamma   90.00
#
_symmetry.space_group_name_H-M   'P 1'
#
loop_
_entity.id
_entity.type
_entity.pdbx_description
1 polymer ?
#
loop_
_entity_poly.entity_id
_entity_poly.type
_entity_poly.pdbx_seq_one_letter_code
_entity_poly.pdbx_strand_id
1 'polypeptide(L)'
;MSENHEEKKARQKAAKIRASEKARAKPSRTRLDVEDWERWELDALPQRQQRAERRTEPLGKIVDRLRAESAEAAAESKVDERLAGEGLVVSITRGQCEVELEGASLVCHVPKALALTQQTDLAVGDRVTVSRRPGGALAVSSILPRTSRLSRPDPFLAHRERVIAANLDLAIVVVSLRKPPLSPGLIDRFLVALAHGGVAAAIAVNKVDLADEPREEDPELELLAPYRDLETPLVPCSGKTGEGIAELAALLAGRTAVLVGHSGVGKSSLLAALAPEIDVRVGEVSEHWGKGRHTTTRSRIYDLGGGTRLIDTPGIREFGLWKLEPAELALYFDEFEEPAASCRFNDCTHSHEPACAVRAAAESGAIPPERYAAYLRILESLQAG
;
A
#
# COMPACT_ATOMS: atom_id res chain seq x y z
N MET A 1 33.14 -13.63 25.52
CA MET A 1 31.80 -14.26 25.53
C MET A 1 30.90 -13.44 24.62
N SER A 2 30.60 -13.95 23.43
CA SER A 2 29.81 -13.25 22.41
C SER A 2 28.34 -13.20 22.82
N GLU A 3 27.79 -12.01 23.00
CA GLU A 3 26.33 -11.79 23.14
C GLU A 3 25.58 -12.43 21.97
N ASN A 4 24.58 -13.27 22.29
CA ASN A 4 23.74 -13.96 21.31
C ASN A 4 22.94 -12.94 20.47
N HIS A 5 22.73 -13.21 19.19
CA HIS A 5 22.06 -12.32 18.25
C HIS A 5 20.64 -11.91 18.72
N GLU A 6 19.94 -12.81 19.40
CA GLU A 6 18.63 -12.54 20.01
C GLU A 6 18.70 -11.55 21.18
N GLU A 7 19.79 -11.57 21.96
CA GLU A 7 20.01 -10.67 23.08
C GLU A 7 20.25 -9.23 22.62
N LYS A 8 20.96 -9.08 21.49
CA LYS A 8 21.14 -7.78 20.83
C LYS A 8 19.80 -7.25 20.28
N LYS A 9 18.99 -8.10 19.64
CA LYS A 9 17.65 -7.71 19.14
C LYS A 9 16.68 -7.32 20.26
N ALA A 10 16.65 -8.07 21.36
CA ALA A 10 15.80 -7.76 22.52
C ALA A 10 16.18 -6.43 23.18
N ARG A 11 17.49 -6.15 23.33
CA ARG A 11 17.98 -4.88 23.88
C ARG A 11 17.66 -3.68 22.98
N GLN A 12 17.81 -3.82 21.67
CA GLN A 12 17.44 -2.75 20.71
C GLN A 12 15.94 -2.44 20.75
N LYS A 13 15.09 -3.47 20.86
CA LYS A 13 13.64 -3.31 20.99
C LYS A 13 13.23 -2.67 22.32
N ALA A 14 13.85 -3.08 23.43
CA ALA A 14 13.66 -2.48 24.76
C ALA A 14 14.09 -0.99 24.79
N ALA A 15 15.18 -0.64 24.13
CA ALA A 15 15.64 0.74 24.01
C ALA A 15 14.65 1.63 23.23
N LYS A 16 14.07 1.12 22.13
CA LYS A 16 13.03 1.83 21.34
C LYS A 16 11.74 2.06 22.12
N ILE A 17 11.28 1.07 22.89
CA ILE A 17 10.09 1.20 23.76
C ILE A 17 10.33 2.28 24.81
N ARG A 18 11.46 2.22 25.53
CA ARG A 18 11.84 3.21 26.55
C ARG A 18 11.97 4.63 25.98
N ALA A 19 12.47 4.76 24.75
CA ALA A 19 12.55 6.05 24.05
C ALA A 19 11.16 6.61 23.69
N SER A 20 10.24 5.75 23.23
CA SER A 20 8.85 6.14 22.90
C SER A 20 8.04 6.57 24.13
N GLU A 21 8.25 5.91 25.28
CA GLU A 21 7.60 6.26 26.54
C GLU A 21 8.14 7.57 27.13
N LYS A 22 9.43 7.87 26.94
CA LYS A 22 10.00 9.20 27.23
C LYS A 22 9.43 10.29 26.32
N ALA A 23 9.19 10.00 25.03
CA ALA A 23 8.64 10.97 24.07
C ALA A 23 7.17 11.31 24.34
N ARG A 24 6.34 10.33 24.73
CA ARG A 24 4.94 10.53 25.12
C ARG A 24 4.74 11.32 26.43
N ALA A 25 5.81 11.57 27.18
CA ALA A 25 5.77 12.21 28.49
C ALA A 25 6.08 13.72 28.48
N LYS A 26 6.25 14.35 27.30
CA LYS A 26 6.33 15.83 27.23
C LYS A 26 4.89 16.39 27.27
N PRO A 27 4.50 17.13 28.32
CA PRO A 27 3.17 17.73 28.35
C PRO A 27 3.05 18.78 27.25
N SER A 28 1.94 18.77 26.50
CA SER A 28 1.59 19.91 25.66
C SER A 28 1.27 21.10 26.57
N ARG A 29 1.88 22.24 26.32
CA ARG A 29 1.53 23.50 27.00
C ARG A 29 0.15 23.95 26.51
N THR A 30 -0.89 23.46 27.17
CA THR A 30 -2.24 23.98 27.04
C THR A 30 -2.56 24.73 28.33
N ARG A 31 -2.93 26.01 28.26
CA ARG A 31 -3.42 26.78 29.40
C ARG A 31 -4.73 26.13 29.86
N LEU A 32 -4.72 25.55 31.06
CA LEU A 32 -5.91 25.08 31.76
C LEU A 32 -6.22 26.08 32.88
N ASP A 33 -7.50 26.35 33.10
CA ASP A 33 -7.95 27.25 34.17
C ASP A 33 -7.85 26.58 35.55
N VAL A 34 -8.13 27.35 36.59
CA VAL A 34 -7.86 27.02 38.00
C VAL A 34 -8.89 26.02 38.57
N GLU A 35 -10.06 25.85 37.95
CA GLU A 35 -11.12 24.94 38.45
C GLU A 35 -10.96 23.50 37.94
N ASP A 36 -10.16 23.28 36.88
CA ASP A 36 -9.83 21.94 36.35
C ASP A 36 -8.78 21.16 37.19
N TRP A 37 -8.12 21.81 38.16
CA TRP A 37 -7.01 21.21 38.91
C TRP A 37 -7.45 20.14 39.92
N GLU A 38 -8.54 20.37 40.66
CA GLU A 38 -8.98 19.44 41.72
C GLU A 38 -9.58 18.14 41.15
N ARG A 39 -10.16 18.19 39.94
CA ARG A 39 -10.72 17.03 39.25
C ARG A 39 -9.65 16.18 38.56
N TRP A 40 -8.56 16.80 38.12
CA TRP A 40 -7.46 16.11 37.44
C TRP A 40 -6.54 15.34 38.41
N GLU A 41 -6.42 15.78 39.67
CA GLU A 41 -5.47 15.21 40.62
C GLU A 41 -5.94 13.84 41.17
N LEU A 42 -7.24 13.61 41.35
CA LEU A 42 -7.76 12.36 41.95
C LEU A 42 -7.82 11.16 40.98
N ASP A 43 -8.15 11.36 39.69
CA ASP A 43 -8.24 10.28 38.69
C ASP A 43 -6.88 9.90 38.06
N ALA A 44 -5.89 10.82 38.10
CA ALA A 44 -4.61 10.62 37.43
C ALA A 44 -3.51 10.00 38.32
N LEU A 45 -3.68 9.97 39.65
CA LEU A 45 -2.64 9.51 40.59
C LEU A 45 -2.29 8.01 40.45
N PRO A 46 -3.24 7.06 40.35
CA PRO A 46 -2.92 5.63 40.20
C PRO A 46 -2.25 5.32 38.86
N GLN A 47 -2.70 5.97 37.78
CA GLN A 47 -2.14 5.79 36.44
C GLN A 47 -0.76 6.45 36.29
N ARG A 48 -0.50 7.55 37.01
CA ARG A 48 0.81 8.19 37.08
C ARG A 48 1.81 7.38 37.89
N GLN A 49 1.39 6.77 39.00
CA GLN A 49 2.26 5.86 39.78
C GLN A 49 2.67 4.64 38.96
N GLN A 50 1.73 3.97 38.28
CA GLN A 50 2.06 2.85 37.38
C GLN A 50 2.96 3.27 36.19
N ARG A 51 2.76 4.48 35.63
CA ARG A 51 3.63 5.00 34.55
C ARG A 51 5.00 5.45 35.07
N ALA A 52 5.10 5.90 36.31
CA ALA A 52 6.35 6.28 36.95
C ALA A 52 7.20 5.05 37.30
N GLU A 53 6.57 3.97 37.78
CA GLU A 53 7.22 2.67 38.01
C GLU A 53 7.73 2.04 36.72
N ARG A 54 6.96 2.11 35.63
CA ARG A 54 7.39 1.68 34.28
C ARG A 54 8.54 2.53 33.72
N ARG A 55 8.66 3.79 34.16
CA ARG A 55 9.69 4.76 33.71
C ARG A 55 11.09 4.44 34.25
N THR A 56 11.16 3.87 35.45
CA THR A 56 12.41 3.53 36.16
C THR A 56 12.78 2.05 36.04
N GLU A 57 11.96 1.25 35.35
CA GLU A 57 12.20 -0.17 35.16
C GLU A 57 13.58 -0.43 34.51
N PRO A 58 14.46 -1.23 35.16
CA PRO A 58 15.77 -1.57 34.60
C PRO A 58 15.63 -2.30 33.26
N LEU A 59 16.54 -2.00 32.33
CA LEU A 59 16.51 -2.58 30.98
C LEU A 59 16.48 -4.12 30.98
N GLY A 60 17.11 -4.75 31.98
CA GLY A 60 17.08 -6.20 32.19
C GLY A 60 15.66 -6.74 32.39
N LYS A 61 14.85 -6.12 33.25
CA LYS A 61 13.46 -6.55 33.49
C LYS A 61 12.57 -6.39 32.26
N ILE A 62 12.80 -5.35 31.44
CA ILE A 62 12.08 -5.16 30.17
C ILE A 62 12.46 -6.28 29.19
N VAL A 63 13.74 -6.64 29.11
CA VAL A 63 14.22 -7.75 28.27
C VAL A 63 13.67 -9.09 28.75
N ASP A 64 13.67 -9.35 30.06
CA ASP A 64 13.17 -10.59 30.64
C ASP A 64 11.65 -10.73 30.46
N ARG A 65 10.89 -9.63 30.57
CA ARG A 65 9.46 -9.61 30.24
C ARG A 65 9.22 -9.88 28.76
N LEU A 66 9.97 -9.25 27.86
CA LEU A 66 9.84 -9.50 26.41
C LEU A 66 10.22 -10.93 26.04
N ARG A 67 11.21 -11.52 26.73
CA ARG A 67 11.58 -12.93 26.60
C ARG A 67 10.49 -13.84 27.15
N ALA A 68 9.92 -13.54 28.31
CA ALA A 68 8.81 -14.27 28.90
C ALA A 68 7.56 -14.18 28.00
N GLU A 69 7.19 -13.00 27.49
CA GLU A 69 6.09 -12.82 26.54
C GLU A 69 6.34 -13.54 25.21
N SER A 70 7.59 -13.61 24.74
CA SER A 70 7.95 -14.35 23.52
C SER A 70 7.97 -15.87 23.76
N ALA A 71 8.39 -16.31 24.94
CA ALA A 71 8.42 -17.72 25.35
C ALA A 71 7.00 -18.23 25.68
N GLU A 72 6.15 -17.41 26.29
CA GLU A 72 4.72 -17.66 26.48
C GLU A 72 3.99 -17.68 25.15
N ALA A 73 4.27 -16.75 24.23
CA ALA A 73 3.73 -16.80 22.86
C ALA A 73 4.20 -18.03 22.09
N ALA A 74 5.43 -18.50 22.31
CA ALA A 74 5.94 -19.75 21.74
C ALA A 74 5.33 -21.00 22.41
N ALA A 75 5.07 -20.95 23.72
CA ALA A 75 4.46 -22.04 24.49
C ALA A 75 2.94 -22.17 24.24
N GLU A 76 2.23 -21.06 24.03
CA GLU A 76 0.85 -21.00 23.55
C GLU A 76 0.73 -21.39 22.07
N SER A 77 1.84 -21.45 21.33
CA SER A 77 1.90 -21.90 19.93
C SER A 77 2.02 -23.42 19.76
N LYS A 78 1.58 -24.25 20.72
CA LYS A 78 1.28 -25.65 20.40
C LYS A 78 0.07 -25.70 19.45
N VAL A 79 0.39 -25.57 18.17
CA VAL A 79 -0.51 -25.51 17.02
C VAL A 79 -1.28 -26.83 16.93
N ASP A 80 -2.61 -26.75 16.85
CA ASP A 80 -3.41 -27.89 16.39
C ASP A 80 -3.35 -27.90 14.85
N GLU A 81 -2.51 -28.77 14.28
CA GLU A 81 -2.21 -28.88 12.84
C GLU A 81 -3.41 -29.29 11.96
N ARG A 82 -4.58 -29.56 12.57
CA ARG A 82 -5.72 -30.21 11.90
C ARG A 82 -6.60 -29.29 11.03
N LEU A 83 -6.25 -28.00 10.92
CA LEU A 83 -6.93 -27.01 10.07
C LEU A 83 -5.91 -26.09 9.37
N ALA A 84 -4.79 -26.68 8.91
CA ALA A 84 -3.80 -25.99 8.07
C ALA A 84 -4.38 -25.82 6.66
N GLY A 85 -5.04 -24.68 6.43
CA GLY A 85 -5.55 -24.29 5.13
C GLY A 85 -4.84 -23.05 4.60
N GLU A 86 -4.60 -23.01 3.29
CA GLU A 86 -4.19 -21.80 2.59
C GLU A 86 -5.41 -20.96 2.27
N GLY A 87 -5.41 -19.69 2.69
CA GLY A 87 -6.51 -18.77 2.46
C GLY A 87 -6.05 -17.44 1.89
N LEU A 88 -7.00 -16.67 1.35
CA LEU A 88 -6.78 -15.34 0.81
C LEU A 88 -7.26 -14.29 1.81
N VAL A 89 -6.42 -13.30 2.13
CA VAL A 89 -6.83 -12.19 2.99
C VAL A 89 -7.72 -11.22 2.20
N VAL A 90 -9.01 -11.21 2.53
CA VAL A 90 -10.04 -10.42 1.84
C VAL A 90 -10.20 -9.04 2.45
N SER A 91 -10.00 -8.92 3.76
CA SER A 91 -10.07 -7.64 4.47
C SER A 91 -9.18 -7.62 5.70
N ILE A 92 -8.66 -6.45 6.05
CA ILE A 92 -7.84 -6.24 7.25
C ILE A 92 -8.47 -5.19 8.15
N THR A 93 -8.60 -5.54 9.42
CA THR A 93 -9.00 -4.64 10.52
C THR A 93 -7.93 -4.68 11.62
N ARG A 94 -7.99 -3.78 12.60
CA ARG A 94 -6.99 -3.75 13.69
C ARG A 94 -7.02 -5.05 14.50
N GLY A 95 -5.96 -5.85 14.39
CA GLY A 95 -5.76 -7.10 15.15
C GLY A 95 -6.51 -8.33 14.60
N GLN A 96 -7.31 -8.16 13.54
CA GLN A 96 -8.10 -9.21 12.91
C GLN A 96 -8.12 -9.04 11.40
N CYS A 97 -8.25 -10.14 10.68
CA CYS A 97 -8.43 -10.15 9.24
C CYS A 97 -9.54 -11.12 8.87
N GLU A 98 -10.11 -10.91 7.70
CA GLU A 98 -11.06 -11.82 7.07
C GLU A 98 -10.29 -12.61 6.01
N VAL A 99 -10.36 -13.94 6.11
CA VAL A 99 -9.66 -14.88 5.23
C VAL A 99 -10.68 -15.75 4.53
N GLU A 100 -10.66 -15.76 3.20
CA GLU A 100 -11.41 -16.69 2.39
C GLU A 100 -10.65 -18.03 2.35
N LEU A 101 -11.27 -19.07 2.90
CA LEU A 101 -10.74 -20.42 2.99
C LEU A 101 -11.81 -21.39 2.50
N GLU A 102 -11.51 -22.17 1.46
CA GLU A 102 -12.45 -23.16 0.90
C GLU A 102 -13.83 -22.57 0.53
N GLY A 103 -13.85 -21.30 0.09
CA GLY A 103 -15.09 -20.57 -0.25
C GLY A 103 -15.86 -20.02 0.94
N ALA A 104 -15.40 -20.24 2.18
CA ALA A 104 -15.97 -19.64 3.38
C ALA A 104 -15.12 -18.45 3.84
N SER A 105 -15.80 -17.38 4.27
CA SER A 105 -15.12 -16.23 4.85
C SER A 105 -15.00 -16.37 6.36
N LEU A 106 -13.76 -16.39 6.88
CA LEU A 106 -13.46 -16.67 8.28
C LEU A 106 -12.69 -15.52 8.92
N VAL A 107 -13.13 -15.11 10.11
CA VAL A 107 -12.41 -14.11 10.91
C VAL A 107 -11.22 -14.75 11.62
N CYS A 108 -10.03 -14.27 11.30
CA CYS A 108 -8.76 -14.75 11.84
C CYS A 108 -8.08 -13.64 12.66
N HIS A 109 -7.57 -14.00 13.83
CA HIS A 109 -6.71 -13.12 14.62
C HIS A 109 -5.34 -12.94 13.93
N VAL A 110 -4.83 -11.71 13.91
CA VAL A 110 -3.49 -11.41 13.38
C VAL A 110 -2.50 -11.30 14.55
N PRO A 111 -1.58 -12.26 14.73
CA PRO A 111 -0.59 -12.18 15.81
C PRO A 111 0.32 -10.96 15.64
N LYS A 112 0.55 -10.19 16.71
CA LYS A 112 1.49 -9.04 16.68
C LYS A 112 2.91 -9.45 16.29
N ALA A 113 3.29 -10.70 16.59
CA ALA A 113 4.59 -11.26 16.23
C ALA A 113 4.72 -11.60 14.74
N LEU A 114 3.62 -11.73 14.00
CA LEU A 114 3.63 -12.10 12.58
C LEU A 114 4.47 -11.10 11.77
N ALA A 115 4.21 -9.81 11.92
CA ALA A 115 4.97 -8.78 11.19
C ALA A 115 6.45 -8.71 11.59
N LEU A 116 6.80 -9.13 12.83
CA LEU A 116 8.19 -9.16 13.29
C LEU A 116 8.95 -10.38 12.79
N THR A 117 8.28 -11.53 12.73
CA THR A 117 8.85 -12.80 12.29
C THR A 117 8.99 -12.84 10.77
N GLN A 118 7.97 -12.39 10.05
CA GLN A 118 7.94 -12.33 8.59
C GLN A 118 8.60 -11.06 8.02
N GLN A 119 8.98 -10.12 8.89
CA GLN A 119 9.55 -8.82 8.51
C GLN A 119 8.70 -7.99 7.53
N THR A 120 7.42 -8.32 7.39
CA THR A 120 6.47 -7.63 6.51
C THR A 120 5.11 -7.58 7.17
N ASP A 121 4.36 -6.50 6.92
CA ASP A 121 2.99 -6.40 7.39
C ASP A 121 2.05 -7.21 6.50
N LEU A 122 0.99 -7.74 7.11
CA LEU A 122 -0.10 -8.37 6.38
C LEU A 122 -0.82 -7.32 5.51
N ALA A 123 -1.10 -7.68 4.27
CA ALA A 123 -1.78 -6.86 3.29
C ALA A 123 -2.99 -7.60 2.71
N VAL A 124 -3.96 -6.84 2.19
CA VAL A 124 -5.10 -7.42 1.49
C VAL A 124 -4.58 -8.07 0.20
N GLY A 125 -5.10 -9.25 -0.13
CA GLY A 125 -4.61 -10.07 -1.23
C GLY A 125 -3.48 -11.03 -0.84
N ASP A 126 -2.95 -10.96 0.39
CA ASP A 126 -1.98 -11.95 0.85
C ASP A 126 -2.59 -13.36 0.87
N ARG A 127 -1.82 -14.34 0.41
CA ARG A 127 -2.10 -15.75 0.65
C ARG A 127 -1.46 -16.13 1.99
N VAL A 128 -2.22 -16.77 2.86
CA VAL A 128 -1.80 -17.06 4.24
C VAL A 128 -2.09 -18.50 4.62
N THR A 129 -1.29 -19.04 5.54
CA THR A 129 -1.69 -20.24 6.26
C THR A 129 -2.43 -19.85 7.52
N VAL A 130 -3.54 -20.53 7.80
CA VAL A 130 -4.32 -20.33 9.03
C VAL A 130 -4.14 -21.54 9.94
N SER A 131 -4.19 -21.30 11.24
CA SER A 131 -4.15 -22.34 12.26
C SER A 131 -5.15 -22.07 13.36
N ARG A 132 -5.60 -23.12 14.05
CA ARG A 132 -6.50 -23.00 15.19
C ARG A 132 -5.68 -22.85 16.48
N ARG A 133 -6.02 -21.84 17.27
CA ARG A 133 -5.46 -21.58 18.60
C ARG A 133 -6.16 -22.41 19.67
N PRO A 134 -5.52 -22.64 20.84
CA PRO A 134 -6.21 -23.11 22.04
C PRO A 134 -7.45 -22.24 22.31
N GLY A 135 -8.62 -22.88 22.46
CA GLY A 135 -9.91 -22.17 22.58
C GLY A 135 -10.69 -22.02 21.27
N GLY A 136 -10.19 -22.55 20.14
CA GLY A 136 -10.95 -22.70 18.89
C GLY A 136 -10.92 -21.50 17.94
N ALA A 137 -10.33 -20.38 18.35
CA ALA A 137 -10.16 -19.21 17.48
C ALA A 137 -9.13 -19.46 16.38
N LEU A 138 -9.38 -18.95 15.17
CA LEU A 138 -8.44 -19.03 14.05
C LEU A 138 -7.42 -17.89 14.11
N ALA A 139 -6.18 -18.16 13.71
CA ALA A 139 -5.13 -17.17 13.61
C ALA A 139 -4.24 -17.40 12.39
N VAL A 140 -3.81 -16.30 11.78
CA VAL A 140 -2.82 -16.34 10.70
C VAL A 140 -1.48 -16.82 11.27
N SER A 141 -0.95 -17.91 10.71
CA SER A 141 0.34 -18.49 11.13
C SER A 141 1.49 -17.99 10.27
N SER A 142 1.32 -17.87 8.95
CA SER A 142 2.35 -17.38 8.04
C SER A 142 1.75 -16.66 6.82
N ILE A 143 2.58 -15.84 6.16
CA ILE A 143 2.28 -15.18 4.89
C ILE A 143 3.08 -15.91 3.82
N LEU A 144 2.40 -16.39 2.77
CA LEU A 144 3.03 -17.06 1.64
C LEU A 144 3.74 -16.03 0.74
N PRO A 145 4.72 -16.45 -0.09
CA PRO A 145 5.42 -15.54 -0.99
C PRO A 145 4.46 -14.76 -1.89
N ARG A 146 4.71 -13.45 -2.02
CA ARG A 146 3.93 -12.56 -2.88
C ARG A 146 4.45 -12.65 -4.32
N THR A 147 3.54 -12.77 -5.28
CA THR A 147 3.88 -12.69 -6.72
C THR A 147 4.07 -11.25 -7.16
N SER A 148 3.29 -10.34 -6.59
CA SER A 148 3.37 -8.90 -6.83
C SER A 148 2.92 -8.12 -5.59
N ARG A 149 3.24 -6.82 -5.55
CA ARG A 149 2.87 -5.97 -4.42
C ARG A 149 2.72 -4.51 -4.81
N LEU A 150 1.79 -3.85 -4.13
CA LEU A 150 1.68 -2.39 -4.12
C LEU A 150 2.09 -1.88 -2.74
N SER A 151 3.20 -1.15 -2.69
CA SER A 151 3.83 -0.70 -1.45
C SER A 151 3.93 0.82 -1.36
N ARG A 152 4.10 1.32 -0.14
CA ARG A 152 4.50 2.70 0.13
C ARG A 152 5.42 2.79 1.35
N PRO A 153 6.17 3.89 1.50
CA PRO A 153 6.82 4.20 2.78
C PRO A 153 5.80 4.30 3.91
N ASP A 154 6.14 3.79 5.10
CA ASP A 154 5.28 3.97 6.27
C ASP A 154 5.26 5.46 6.71
N PRO A 155 4.08 6.07 6.93
CA PRO A 155 3.96 7.48 7.27
C PRO A 155 4.69 7.90 8.56
N PHE A 156 4.88 6.97 9.50
CA PHE A 156 5.55 7.24 10.77
C PHE A 156 6.98 6.73 10.80
N LEU A 157 7.31 5.77 9.93
CA LEU A 157 8.61 5.14 9.83
C LEU A 157 9.01 5.09 8.36
N ALA A 158 9.49 6.21 7.81
CA ALA A 158 9.86 6.31 6.39
C ALA A 158 10.93 5.29 5.92
N HIS A 159 11.60 4.59 6.85
CA HIS A 159 12.53 3.48 6.59
C HIS A 159 11.88 2.09 6.67
N ARG A 160 10.55 2.01 6.73
CA ARG A 160 9.77 0.77 6.72
C ARG A 160 8.83 0.73 5.52
N GLU A 161 8.83 -0.41 4.83
CA GLU A 161 7.86 -0.70 3.78
C GLU A 161 6.50 -0.99 4.40
N ARG A 162 5.47 -0.43 3.81
CA ARG A 162 4.10 -0.82 4.09
C ARG A 162 3.44 -1.30 2.81
N VAL A 163 3.24 -2.62 2.74
CA VAL A 163 2.49 -3.24 1.66
C VAL A 163 1.02 -2.95 1.85
N ILE A 164 0.39 -2.38 0.82
CA ILE A 164 -1.00 -1.95 0.84
C ILE A 164 -1.90 -3.06 0.30
N ALA A 165 -1.46 -3.69 -0.79
CA ALA A 165 -2.09 -4.83 -1.43
C ALA A 165 -1.03 -5.75 -2.04
N ALA A 166 -1.34 -7.04 -2.15
CA ALA A 166 -0.45 -8.07 -2.66
C ALA A 166 -1.16 -8.98 -3.66
N ASN A 167 -0.38 -9.69 -4.47
CA ASN A 167 -0.87 -10.64 -5.48
C ASN A 167 -1.88 -10.01 -6.44
N LEU A 168 -1.52 -8.82 -6.91
CA LEU A 168 -2.24 -8.04 -7.91
C LEU A 168 -1.80 -8.46 -9.32
N ASP A 169 -2.75 -8.65 -10.21
CA ASP A 169 -2.48 -8.83 -11.63
C ASP A 169 -2.42 -7.49 -12.37
N LEU A 170 -3.24 -6.51 -11.93
CA LEU A 170 -3.41 -5.23 -12.61
C LEU A 170 -3.65 -4.07 -11.63
N ALA A 171 -3.13 -2.90 -11.92
CA ALA A 171 -3.51 -1.66 -11.26
C ALA A 171 -4.00 -0.64 -12.29
N ILE A 172 -5.18 -0.08 -12.04
CA ILE A 172 -5.74 1.00 -12.83
C ILE A 172 -5.33 2.33 -12.20
N VAL A 173 -4.44 3.06 -12.86
CA VAL A 173 -4.02 4.41 -12.51
C VAL A 173 -5.11 5.39 -12.95
N VAL A 174 -5.95 5.79 -12.01
CA VAL A 174 -7.06 6.72 -12.28
C VAL A 174 -6.57 8.16 -12.16
N VAL A 175 -6.61 8.87 -13.27
CA VAL A 175 -6.45 10.32 -13.35
C VAL A 175 -7.78 10.97 -13.71
N SER A 176 -7.88 12.28 -13.55
CA SER A 176 -9.06 13.05 -13.93
C SER A 176 -8.68 14.03 -15.02
N LEU A 177 -9.53 14.20 -16.02
CA LEU A 177 -9.32 15.13 -17.13
C LEU A 177 -9.37 16.62 -16.73
N ARG A 178 -9.94 16.96 -15.57
CA ARG A 178 -10.11 18.38 -15.17
C ARG A 178 -9.94 18.63 -13.66
N LYS A 179 -10.66 17.87 -12.82
CA LYS A 179 -10.74 18.12 -11.37
C LYS A 179 -10.49 16.85 -10.54
N PRO A 180 -9.30 16.68 -9.91
CA PRO A 180 -8.13 17.55 -9.98
C PRO A 180 -7.51 17.59 -11.39
N PRO A 181 -6.64 18.59 -11.68
CA PRO A 181 -5.95 18.70 -12.95
C PRO A 181 -5.14 17.43 -13.26
N LEU A 182 -5.04 17.10 -14.55
CA LEU A 182 -4.24 15.99 -15.02
C LEU A 182 -2.76 16.24 -14.68
N SER A 183 -2.08 15.21 -14.15
CA SER A 183 -0.67 15.30 -13.75
C SER A 183 0.12 14.13 -14.36
N PRO A 184 0.86 14.36 -15.46
CA PRO A 184 1.70 13.33 -16.07
C PRO A 184 2.73 12.78 -15.09
N GLY A 185 3.38 13.67 -14.31
CA GLY A 185 4.36 13.24 -13.30
C GLY A 185 3.82 12.29 -12.23
N LEU A 186 2.50 12.32 -11.97
CA LEU A 186 1.85 11.33 -11.11
C LEU A 186 1.75 9.96 -11.82
N ILE A 187 1.34 9.96 -13.08
CA ILE A 187 1.26 8.75 -13.92
C ILE A 187 2.64 8.10 -13.98
N ASP A 188 3.68 8.86 -14.32
CA ASP A 188 5.06 8.39 -14.40
C ASP A 188 5.48 7.64 -13.11
N ARG A 189 5.25 8.25 -11.94
CA ARG A 189 5.60 7.64 -10.65
C ARG A 189 4.78 6.39 -10.35
N PHE A 190 3.53 6.34 -10.78
CA PHE A 190 2.70 5.14 -10.63
C PHE A 190 3.22 4.00 -11.49
N LEU A 191 3.49 4.25 -12.77
CA LEU A 191 3.97 3.23 -13.69
C LEU A 191 5.27 2.61 -13.16
N VAL A 192 6.23 3.44 -12.74
CA VAL A 192 7.49 2.96 -12.14
C VAL A 192 7.23 2.16 -10.85
N ALA A 193 6.36 2.65 -9.96
CA ALA A 193 6.07 1.96 -8.70
C ALA A 193 5.37 0.60 -8.92
N LEU A 194 4.51 0.51 -9.92
CA LEU A 194 3.78 -0.70 -10.28
C LEU A 194 4.70 -1.72 -10.95
N ALA A 195 5.54 -1.27 -11.89
CA ALA A 195 6.54 -2.12 -12.53
C ALA A 195 7.55 -2.69 -11.52
N HIS A 196 8.08 -1.86 -10.61
CA HIS A 196 8.92 -2.32 -9.49
C HIS A 196 8.18 -3.28 -8.54
N GLY A 197 6.86 -3.15 -8.44
CA GLY A 197 5.99 -4.05 -7.67
C GLY A 197 5.63 -5.35 -8.38
N GLY A 198 6.01 -5.52 -9.67
CA GLY A 198 5.60 -6.64 -10.51
C GLY A 198 4.11 -6.64 -10.86
N VAL A 199 3.49 -5.47 -10.98
CA VAL A 199 2.05 -5.30 -11.26
C VAL A 199 1.88 -4.65 -12.62
N ALA A 200 1.07 -5.24 -13.51
CA ALA A 200 0.73 -4.60 -14.78
C ALA A 200 -0.08 -3.31 -14.53
N ALA A 201 0.06 -2.33 -15.41
CA ALA A 201 -0.61 -1.04 -15.28
C ALA A 201 -1.58 -0.80 -16.44
N ALA A 202 -2.65 -0.06 -16.17
CA ALA A 202 -3.46 0.62 -17.18
C ALA A 202 -3.85 2.01 -16.65
N ILE A 203 -4.08 2.96 -17.54
CA ILE A 203 -4.44 4.34 -17.21
C ILE A 203 -5.92 4.55 -17.51
N ALA A 204 -6.68 4.98 -16.51
CA ALA A 204 -8.07 5.41 -16.69
C ALA A 204 -8.14 6.93 -16.59
N VAL A 205 -8.47 7.58 -17.71
CA VAL A 205 -8.66 9.04 -17.77
C VAL A 205 -10.13 9.31 -17.48
N ASN A 206 -10.45 9.57 -16.22
CA ASN A 206 -11.83 9.74 -15.79
C ASN A 206 -12.34 11.17 -16.02
N LYS A 207 -13.66 11.32 -16.00
CA LYS A 207 -14.38 12.60 -16.16
C LYS A 207 -14.24 13.22 -17.55
N VAL A 208 -14.19 12.39 -18.58
CA VAL A 208 -14.19 12.84 -19.99
C VAL A 208 -15.50 13.53 -20.38
N ASP A 209 -16.54 13.44 -19.55
CA ASP A 209 -17.76 14.26 -19.65
C ASP A 209 -17.53 15.75 -19.36
N LEU A 210 -16.32 16.14 -18.92
CA LEU A 210 -15.92 17.52 -18.68
C LEU A 210 -14.95 18.06 -19.75
N ALA A 211 -14.70 17.30 -20.82
CA ALA A 211 -13.84 17.73 -21.92
C ALA A 211 -14.46 18.91 -22.68
N ASP A 212 -13.62 19.75 -23.27
CA ASP A 212 -14.09 20.76 -24.22
C ASP A 212 -14.52 20.10 -25.54
N GLU A 213 -15.40 20.76 -26.31
CA GLU A 213 -15.84 20.27 -27.62
C GLU A 213 -15.15 21.05 -28.75
N PRO A 214 -14.59 20.37 -29.78
CA PRO A 214 -14.50 18.92 -29.92
C PRO A 214 -13.44 18.30 -28.98
N ARG A 215 -13.77 17.14 -28.39
CA ARG A 215 -12.93 16.49 -27.37
C ARG A 215 -11.49 16.24 -27.81
N GLU A 216 -11.29 15.93 -29.08
CA GLU A 216 -9.97 15.64 -29.66
C GLU A 216 -9.02 16.84 -29.59
N GLU A 217 -9.55 18.05 -29.46
CA GLU A 217 -8.77 19.29 -29.34
C GLU A 217 -8.55 19.69 -27.86
N ASP A 218 -8.95 18.86 -26.90
CA ASP A 218 -8.78 19.16 -25.47
C ASP A 218 -7.28 19.15 -25.10
N PRO A 219 -6.73 20.29 -24.63
CA PRO A 219 -5.31 20.39 -24.32
C PRO A 219 -4.86 19.48 -23.18
N GLU A 220 -5.74 19.04 -22.27
CA GLU A 220 -5.37 18.07 -21.24
C GLU A 220 -5.23 16.64 -21.79
N LEU A 221 -5.92 16.30 -22.88
CA LEU A 221 -5.73 15.01 -23.55
C LEU A 221 -4.40 14.94 -24.31
N GLU A 222 -3.88 16.07 -24.79
CA GLU A 222 -2.56 16.15 -25.43
C GLU A 222 -1.41 15.84 -24.45
N LEU A 223 -1.59 16.14 -23.15
CA LEU A 223 -0.62 15.75 -22.11
C LEU A 223 -0.46 14.23 -21.98
N LEU A 224 -1.39 13.46 -22.55
CA LEU A 224 -1.38 12.00 -22.54
C LEU A 224 -0.77 11.39 -23.80
N ALA A 225 -0.46 12.19 -24.83
CA ALA A 225 0.16 11.70 -26.06
C ALA A 225 1.40 10.82 -25.80
N PRO A 226 2.32 11.17 -24.87
CA PRO A 226 3.50 10.35 -24.58
C PRO A 226 3.23 8.95 -24.04
N TYR A 227 1.99 8.67 -23.60
CA TYR A 227 1.59 7.38 -23.05
C TYR A 227 0.80 6.53 -24.06
N ARG A 228 0.34 7.10 -25.18
CA ARG A 228 -0.49 6.39 -26.18
C ARG A 228 0.29 5.32 -26.93
N ASP A 229 1.58 5.56 -27.14
CA ASP A 229 2.48 4.65 -27.85
C ASP A 229 3.17 3.62 -26.94
N LEU A 230 2.90 3.68 -25.63
CA LEU A 230 3.38 2.70 -24.67
C LEU A 230 2.49 1.45 -24.69
N GLU A 231 3.02 0.31 -24.25
CA GLU A 231 2.23 -0.93 -24.08
C GLU A 231 1.19 -0.84 -22.94
N THR A 232 1.18 0.27 -22.20
CA THR A 232 0.23 0.54 -21.12
C THR A 232 -1.12 0.98 -21.68
N PRO A 233 -2.21 0.23 -21.49
CA PRO A 233 -3.52 0.62 -21.99
C PRO A 233 -3.98 1.95 -21.40
N LEU A 234 -4.52 2.84 -22.23
CA LEU A 234 -5.07 4.12 -21.84
C LEU A 234 -6.53 4.21 -22.24
N VAL A 235 -7.42 4.30 -21.25
CA VAL A 235 -8.88 4.27 -21.44
C VAL A 235 -9.49 5.60 -21.00
N PRO A 236 -9.97 6.44 -21.93
CA PRO A 236 -10.85 7.56 -21.63
C PRO A 236 -12.19 7.04 -21.08
N CYS A 237 -12.64 7.55 -19.93
CA CYS A 237 -13.82 7.04 -19.27
C CYS A 237 -14.57 8.10 -18.45
N SER A 238 -15.83 7.83 -18.15
CA SER A 238 -16.60 8.61 -17.19
C SER A 238 -17.42 7.70 -16.32
N GLY A 239 -17.09 7.67 -15.03
CA GLY A 239 -17.93 7.01 -14.02
C GLY A 239 -19.32 7.64 -13.86
N LYS A 240 -19.58 8.81 -14.47
CA LYS A 240 -20.88 9.48 -14.45
C LYS A 240 -21.76 9.05 -15.62
N THR A 241 -21.21 9.00 -16.83
CA THR A 241 -21.98 8.67 -18.05
C THR A 241 -21.95 7.17 -18.38
N GLY A 242 -20.99 6.43 -17.83
CA GLY A 242 -20.76 5.02 -18.16
C GLY A 242 -19.81 4.82 -19.35
N GLU A 243 -19.32 5.90 -19.96
CA GLU A 243 -18.36 5.85 -21.05
C GLU A 243 -17.05 5.16 -20.61
N GLY A 244 -16.49 4.29 -21.44
CA GLY A 244 -15.24 3.56 -21.18
C GLY A 244 -15.33 2.47 -20.10
N ILE A 245 -16.46 2.32 -19.41
CA ILE A 245 -16.60 1.33 -18.32
C ILE A 245 -16.54 -0.11 -18.84
N ALA A 246 -17.11 -0.38 -20.02
CA ALA A 246 -17.06 -1.70 -20.63
C ALA A 246 -15.63 -2.13 -21.00
N GLU A 247 -14.83 -1.18 -21.50
CA GLU A 247 -13.42 -1.41 -21.83
C GLU A 247 -12.58 -1.66 -20.57
N LEU A 248 -12.78 -0.85 -19.52
CA LEU A 248 -12.16 -1.11 -18.21
C LEU A 248 -12.57 -2.48 -17.64
N ALA A 249 -13.84 -2.86 -17.75
CA ALA A 249 -14.31 -4.17 -17.29
C ALA A 249 -13.65 -5.33 -18.04
N ALA A 250 -13.42 -5.18 -19.36
CA ALA A 250 -12.69 -6.16 -20.16
C ALA A 250 -11.22 -6.32 -19.70
N LEU A 251 -10.55 -5.21 -19.35
CA LEU A 251 -9.19 -5.26 -18.79
C LEU A 251 -9.12 -5.95 -17.42
N LEU A 252 -10.19 -5.88 -16.63
CA LEU A 252 -10.28 -6.46 -15.28
C LEU A 252 -10.68 -7.94 -15.28
N ALA A 253 -11.29 -8.43 -16.36
CA ALA A 253 -11.90 -9.77 -16.40
C ALA A 253 -10.91 -10.88 -16.00
N GLY A 254 -11.27 -11.66 -14.99
CA GLY A 254 -10.48 -12.78 -14.47
C GLY A 254 -9.22 -12.40 -13.70
N ARG A 255 -9.05 -11.11 -13.35
CA ARG A 255 -7.86 -10.57 -12.68
C ARG A 255 -8.17 -10.02 -11.30
N THR A 256 -7.17 -10.03 -10.43
CA THR A 256 -7.17 -9.28 -9.16
C THR A 256 -6.56 -7.90 -9.38
N ALA A 257 -7.37 -6.87 -9.26
CA ALA A 257 -6.98 -5.52 -9.61
C ALA A 257 -7.20 -4.49 -8.48
N VAL A 258 -6.55 -3.35 -8.59
CA VAL A 258 -6.71 -2.22 -7.65
C VAL A 258 -6.85 -0.89 -8.40
N LEU A 259 -7.70 0.01 -7.91
CA LEU A 259 -7.78 1.38 -8.41
C LEU A 259 -6.87 2.30 -7.60
N VAL A 260 -5.91 2.93 -8.25
CA VAL A 260 -4.95 3.86 -7.63
C VAL A 260 -5.07 5.27 -8.22
N GLY A 261 -4.59 6.29 -7.52
CA GLY A 261 -4.68 7.69 -7.97
C GLY A 261 -5.04 8.66 -6.84
N HIS A 262 -4.98 9.97 -7.12
CA HIS A 262 -5.26 11.01 -6.12
C HIS A 262 -6.70 11.02 -5.60
N SER A 263 -6.92 11.71 -4.48
CA SER A 263 -8.28 11.97 -3.99
C SER A 263 -9.04 12.84 -5.00
N GLY A 264 -10.32 12.55 -5.22
CA GLY A 264 -11.18 13.35 -6.09
C GLY A 264 -11.13 13.02 -7.59
N VAL A 265 -10.19 12.18 -8.06
CA VAL A 265 -10.14 11.72 -9.47
C VAL A 265 -11.34 10.84 -9.87
N GLY A 266 -12.10 10.33 -8.90
CA GLY A 266 -13.33 9.56 -9.13
C GLY A 266 -13.19 8.04 -9.04
N LYS A 267 -12.16 7.52 -8.36
CA LYS A 267 -11.99 6.08 -8.09
C LYS A 267 -13.25 5.41 -7.54
N SER A 268 -13.90 6.01 -6.54
CA SER A 268 -15.13 5.45 -5.95
C SER A 268 -16.31 5.46 -6.93
N SER A 269 -16.40 6.46 -7.81
CA SER A 269 -17.41 6.50 -8.87
C SER A 269 -17.17 5.42 -9.92
N LEU A 270 -15.91 5.20 -10.31
CA LEU A 270 -15.54 4.10 -11.20
C LEU A 270 -15.77 2.74 -10.55
N LEU A 271 -15.44 2.58 -9.27
CA LEU A 271 -15.73 1.36 -8.50
C LEU A 271 -17.23 1.03 -8.53
N ALA A 272 -18.08 2.02 -8.27
CA ALA A 272 -19.54 1.84 -8.32
C ALA A 272 -20.04 1.49 -9.73
N ALA A 273 -19.47 2.10 -10.78
CA ALA A 273 -19.84 1.82 -12.16
C ALA A 273 -19.37 0.43 -12.64
N LEU A 274 -18.18 -0.01 -12.21
CA LEU A 274 -17.60 -1.32 -12.54
C LEU A 274 -18.24 -2.46 -11.77
N ALA A 275 -18.81 -2.16 -10.61
CA ALA A 275 -19.31 -3.15 -9.69
C ALA A 275 -20.62 -2.69 -9.02
N PRO A 276 -21.69 -2.49 -9.81
CA PRO A 276 -22.97 -1.98 -9.32
C PRO A 276 -23.62 -2.90 -8.28
N GLU A 277 -23.34 -4.20 -8.36
CA GLU A 277 -23.81 -5.24 -7.44
C GLU A 277 -23.23 -5.12 -6.01
N ILE A 278 -22.11 -4.41 -5.83
CA ILE A 278 -21.46 -4.28 -4.52
C ILE A 278 -22.33 -3.52 -3.53
N ASP A 279 -23.02 -2.46 -3.97
CA ASP A 279 -23.83 -1.62 -3.08
C ASP A 279 -25.01 -2.42 -2.47
N VAL A 280 -25.49 -3.44 -3.19
CA VAL A 280 -26.56 -4.34 -2.73
C VAL A 280 -26.02 -5.32 -1.66
N ARG A 281 -24.81 -5.88 -1.86
CA ARG A 281 -24.22 -6.88 -0.94
C ARG A 281 -23.62 -6.27 0.34
N VAL A 282 -23.15 -5.02 0.29
CA VAL A 282 -22.63 -4.32 1.47
C VAL A 282 -23.75 -4.09 2.51
N GLY A 283 -24.99 -3.88 2.06
CA GLY A 283 -26.16 -3.79 2.93
C GLY A 283 -26.40 -5.06 3.74
N GLU A 284 -26.36 -6.24 3.11
CA GLU A 284 -26.67 -7.54 3.74
C GLU A 284 -25.57 -8.03 4.71
N VAL A 285 -24.30 -7.73 4.45
CA VAL A 285 -23.20 -8.10 5.36
C VAL A 285 -23.06 -7.10 6.54
N SER A 286 -23.59 -5.88 6.39
CA SER A 286 -23.48 -4.84 7.43
C SER A 286 -24.30 -5.13 8.70
N GLU A 287 -25.32 -5.99 8.63
CA GLU A 287 -26.16 -6.32 9.78
C GLU A 287 -25.39 -7.02 10.90
N HIS A 288 -24.25 -7.66 10.60
CA HIS A 288 -23.49 -8.36 11.63
C HIS A 288 -22.53 -7.45 12.42
N TRP A 289 -22.24 -6.23 11.95
CA TRP A 289 -21.23 -5.35 12.57
C TRP A 289 -21.65 -3.88 12.59
N GLY A 290 -22.67 -3.59 13.39
CA GLY A 290 -22.95 -2.33 14.11
C GLY A 290 -22.46 -0.97 13.55
N LYS A 291 -23.43 -0.17 13.07
CA LYS A 291 -23.56 1.31 13.13
C LYS A 291 -22.29 2.16 13.06
N GLY A 292 -22.08 2.82 11.92
CA GLY A 292 -21.19 4.00 11.85
C GLY A 292 -20.97 4.61 10.47
N ARG A 293 -21.81 5.61 10.13
CA ARG A 293 -21.57 6.81 9.30
C ARG A 293 -20.28 6.84 8.46
N HIS A 294 -20.44 6.65 7.14
CA HIS A 294 -19.62 7.13 6.02
C HIS A 294 -18.16 7.52 6.32
N THR A 295 -17.22 6.57 6.37
CA THR A 295 -15.84 6.73 5.87
C THR A 295 -15.21 5.34 5.72
N THR A 296 -15.04 4.83 4.50
CA THR A 296 -14.39 3.55 4.23
C THR A 296 -12.95 3.61 4.77
N THR A 297 -12.68 2.95 5.90
CA THR A 297 -11.36 2.95 6.59
C THR A 297 -10.67 1.59 6.49
N ARG A 298 -11.29 0.64 5.80
CA ARG A 298 -10.82 -0.74 5.64
C ARG A 298 -10.45 -0.99 4.19
N SER A 299 -9.30 -1.60 3.96
CA SER A 299 -9.01 -2.21 2.65
C SER A 299 -9.80 -3.51 2.53
N ARG A 300 -10.40 -3.75 1.36
CA ARG A 300 -11.22 -4.95 1.11
C ARG A 300 -11.13 -5.38 -0.36
N ILE A 301 -11.22 -6.68 -0.62
CA ILE A 301 -11.45 -7.26 -1.95
C ILE A 301 -12.95 -7.43 -2.18
N TYR A 302 -13.42 -6.99 -3.33
CA TYR A 302 -14.74 -7.29 -3.87
C TYR A 302 -14.64 -8.34 -4.96
N ASP A 303 -15.43 -9.40 -4.85
CA ASP A 303 -15.56 -10.41 -5.89
C ASP A 303 -16.66 -10.00 -6.88
N LEU A 304 -16.28 -9.82 -8.14
CA LEU A 304 -17.18 -9.44 -9.24
C LEU A 304 -17.65 -10.65 -10.06
N GLY A 305 -17.24 -11.86 -9.68
CA GLY A 305 -17.50 -13.10 -10.40
C GLY A 305 -16.50 -13.36 -11.53
N GLY A 306 -16.50 -14.60 -12.01
CA GLY A 306 -15.61 -15.04 -13.11
C GLY A 306 -14.11 -14.93 -12.78
N GLY A 307 -13.74 -14.97 -11.49
CA GLY A 307 -12.35 -14.78 -11.04
C GLY A 307 -11.91 -13.32 -10.96
N THR A 308 -12.79 -12.37 -11.28
CA THR A 308 -12.49 -10.94 -11.23
C THR A 308 -12.61 -10.42 -9.81
N ARG A 309 -11.55 -9.79 -9.30
CA ARG A 309 -11.49 -9.24 -7.95
C ARG A 309 -11.01 -7.81 -7.98
N LEU A 310 -11.65 -6.93 -7.22
CA LEU A 310 -11.29 -5.51 -7.14
C LEU A 310 -10.99 -5.12 -5.71
N ILE A 311 -9.79 -4.63 -5.47
CA ILE A 311 -9.33 -4.18 -4.16
C ILE A 311 -9.63 -2.69 -4.02
N ASP A 312 -10.40 -2.32 -3.00
CA ASP A 312 -10.54 -0.94 -2.57
C ASP A 312 -9.60 -0.67 -1.40
N THR A 313 -8.76 0.34 -1.58
CA THR A 313 -7.75 0.76 -0.63
C THR A 313 -8.00 2.22 -0.27
N PRO A 314 -8.75 2.50 0.81
CA PRO A 314 -9.05 3.87 1.18
C PRO A 314 -7.79 4.64 1.56
N GLY A 315 -7.66 5.86 1.01
CA GLY A 315 -6.68 6.82 1.49
C GLY A 315 -5.24 6.58 1.03
N ILE A 316 -5.02 5.97 -0.13
CA ILE A 316 -3.71 6.12 -0.76
C ILE A 316 -3.63 7.51 -1.40
N ARG A 317 -3.15 8.45 -0.58
CA ARG A 317 -3.02 9.87 -0.91
C ARG A 317 -1.70 10.19 -1.59
N GLU A 318 -0.65 9.42 -1.26
CA GLU A 318 0.69 9.54 -1.82
C GLU A 318 1.28 8.13 -1.96
N PHE A 319 1.83 7.84 -3.13
CA PHE A 319 2.62 6.66 -3.42
C PHE A 319 4.08 7.10 -3.55
N GLY A 320 4.96 6.43 -2.82
CA GLY A 320 6.40 6.68 -2.86
C GLY A 320 7.10 5.49 -3.52
N LEU A 321 8.11 5.79 -4.32
CA LEU A 321 9.06 4.79 -4.80
C LEU A 321 9.77 4.24 -3.56
N TRP A 322 9.40 3.02 -3.17
CA TRP A 322 9.94 2.39 -1.97
C TRP A 322 11.22 1.65 -2.32
N LYS A 323 12.37 2.11 -1.78
CA LYS A 323 13.69 1.47 -1.97
C LYS A 323 14.01 1.14 -3.43
N LEU A 324 13.57 2.00 -4.35
CA LEU A 324 14.00 1.90 -5.73
C LEU A 324 15.42 2.46 -5.82
N GLU A 325 16.39 1.62 -6.19
CA GLU A 325 17.75 2.09 -6.39
C GLU A 325 17.81 2.94 -7.67
N PRO A 326 18.52 4.09 -7.68
CA PRO A 326 18.62 4.94 -8.87
C PRO A 326 19.10 4.19 -10.12
N ALA A 327 19.98 3.20 -9.95
CA ALA A 327 20.51 2.38 -11.03
C ALA A 327 19.46 1.46 -11.69
N GLU A 328 18.38 1.13 -10.98
CA GLU A 328 17.31 0.26 -11.48
C GLU A 328 16.20 1.05 -12.19
N LEU A 329 16.15 2.38 -12.01
CA LEU A 329 15.05 3.21 -12.50
C LEU A 329 14.80 3.03 -14.01
N ALA A 330 15.87 2.96 -14.80
CA ALA A 330 15.79 2.83 -16.25
C ALA A 330 15.09 1.53 -16.70
N LEU A 331 15.12 0.48 -15.87
CA LEU A 331 14.45 -0.80 -16.15
C LEU A 331 12.92 -0.71 -16.07
N TYR A 332 12.37 0.39 -15.55
CA TYR A 332 10.94 0.60 -15.38
C TYR A 332 10.38 1.64 -16.37
N PHE A 333 11.14 1.93 -17.43
CA PHE A 333 10.72 2.66 -18.62
C PHE A 333 10.87 1.71 -19.80
N ASP A 334 9.79 1.03 -20.18
CA ASP A 334 9.81 -0.02 -21.23
C ASP A 334 10.39 0.53 -22.55
N GLU A 335 10.08 1.79 -22.86
CA GLU A 335 10.59 2.49 -24.04
C GLU A 335 12.12 2.71 -24.04
N PHE A 336 12.81 2.42 -22.93
CA PHE A 336 14.28 2.50 -22.85
C PHE A 336 14.96 1.18 -23.19
N GLU A 337 14.27 0.04 -23.16
CA GLU A 337 14.91 -1.29 -23.24
C GLU A 337 15.76 -1.44 -24.51
N GLU A 338 15.18 -1.20 -25.69
CA GLU A 338 15.86 -1.30 -26.98
C GLU A 338 17.02 -0.29 -27.11
N PRO A 339 16.84 1.03 -26.88
CA PRO A 339 17.94 1.98 -27.01
C PRO A 339 19.01 1.80 -25.93
N ALA A 340 18.67 1.37 -24.71
CA ALA A 340 19.65 1.13 -23.64
C ALA A 340 20.63 0.01 -24.01
N ALA A 341 20.20 -1.01 -24.76
CA ALA A 341 21.08 -2.07 -25.27
C ALA A 341 22.16 -1.54 -26.23
N SER A 342 21.96 -0.37 -26.83
CA SER A 342 22.90 0.28 -27.74
C SER A 342 23.80 1.32 -27.05
N CYS A 343 23.73 1.46 -25.72
CA CYS A 343 24.62 2.36 -25.00
C CYS A 343 26.08 1.90 -25.07
N ARG A 344 26.99 2.87 -25.21
CA ARG A 344 28.43 2.62 -25.21
C ARG A 344 28.94 2.04 -23.88
N PHE A 345 28.32 2.42 -22.77
CA PHE A 345 28.72 2.03 -21.42
C PHE A 345 27.68 1.09 -20.82
N ASN A 346 28.14 0.01 -20.17
CA ASN A 346 27.26 -0.98 -19.54
C ASN A 346 26.58 -0.46 -18.27
N ASP A 347 27.14 0.56 -17.64
CA ASP A 347 26.67 1.23 -16.42
C ASP A 347 26.10 2.63 -16.71
N CYS A 348 25.62 2.84 -17.95
CA CYS A 348 25.05 4.11 -18.35
C CYS A 348 23.79 4.44 -17.51
N THR A 349 23.83 5.57 -16.82
CA THR A 349 22.67 6.12 -16.07
C THR A 349 21.72 6.92 -16.96
N HIS A 350 22.00 6.98 -18.26
CA HIS A 350 21.22 7.70 -19.25
C HIS A 350 20.96 9.17 -18.92
N SER A 351 21.90 9.84 -18.26
CA SER A 351 21.70 11.20 -17.77
C SER A 351 22.71 12.19 -18.36
N HIS A 352 24.01 11.92 -18.17
CA HIS A 352 25.10 12.83 -18.53
C HIS A 352 26.16 12.18 -19.44
N GLU A 353 26.08 10.86 -19.63
CA GLU A 353 27.09 10.09 -20.34
C GLU A 353 27.22 10.55 -21.81
N PRO A 354 28.44 10.58 -22.36
CA PRO A 354 28.64 10.86 -23.79
C PRO A 354 28.16 9.67 -24.62
N ALA A 355 27.57 9.93 -25.79
CA ALA A 355 27.04 8.89 -26.70
C ALA A 355 26.04 7.92 -26.02
N CYS A 356 25.20 8.42 -25.11
CA CYS A 356 24.07 7.66 -24.58
C CYS A 356 23.01 7.47 -25.67
N ALA A 357 22.69 6.22 -25.99
CA ALA A 357 21.72 5.87 -27.01
C ALA A 357 20.28 6.23 -26.60
N VAL A 358 19.92 6.10 -25.32
CA VAL A 358 18.62 6.56 -24.79
C VAL A 358 18.45 8.07 -24.95
N ARG A 359 19.48 8.86 -24.61
CA ARG A 359 19.42 10.32 -24.80
C ARG A 359 19.31 10.70 -26.28
N ALA A 360 20.07 10.03 -27.15
CA ALA A 360 19.98 10.24 -28.59
C ALA A 360 18.59 9.87 -29.14
N ALA A 361 17.98 8.78 -28.65
CA ALA A 361 16.63 8.38 -29.00
C ALA A 361 15.60 9.44 -28.59
N ALA A 362 15.72 10.01 -27.38
CA ALA A 362 14.89 11.12 -26.94
C ALA A 362 15.09 12.41 -27.78
N GLU A 363 16.33 12.74 -28.13
CA GLU A 363 16.65 13.90 -28.99
C GLU A 363 16.09 13.74 -30.42
N SER A 364 16.02 12.51 -30.93
CA SER A 364 15.47 12.18 -32.25
C SER A 364 13.94 12.04 -32.28
N GLY A 365 13.29 11.99 -31.11
CA GLY A 365 11.85 11.74 -30.96
C GLY A 365 11.44 10.26 -30.99
N ALA A 366 12.39 9.32 -31.05
CA ALA A 366 12.11 7.89 -30.93
C ALA A 366 11.63 7.50 -29.52
N ILE A 367 12.05 8.25 -28.50
CA ILE A 367 11.45 8.25 -27.16
C ILE A 367 10.72 9.59 -27.00
N PRO A 368 9.47 9.61 -26.50
CA PRO A 368 8.79 10.88 -26.19
C PRO A 368 9.64 11.74 -25.24
N PRO A 369 10.00 12.99 -25.61
CA PRO A 369 10.86 13.84 -24.78
C PRO A 369 10.34 14.05 -23.35
N GLU A 370 9.02 14.07 -23.17
CA GLU A 370 8.35 14.19 -21.88
C GLU A 370 8.63 13.00 -20.95
N ARG A 371 8.74 11.80 -21.53
CA ARG A 371 9.04 10.55 -20.81
C ARG A 371 10.50 10.49 -20.39
N TYR A 372 11.43 10.89 -21.27
CA TYR A 372 12.83 11.05 -20.88
C TYR A 372 13.01 12.14 -19.81
N ALA A 373 12.29 13.26 -19.92
CA ALA A 373 12.27 14.27 -18.87
C ALA A 373 11.67 13.76 -17.55
N ALA A 374 10.67 12.87 -17.60
CA ALA A 374 10.11 12.22 -16.42
C ALA A 374 11.13 11.31 -15.73
N TYR A 375 11.86 10.51 -16.50
CA TYR A 375 12.96 9.70 -16.01
C TYR A 375 13.97 10.54 -15.23
N LEU A 376 14.47 11.63 -15.82
CA LEU A 376 15.44 12.51 -15.15
C LEU A 376 14.90 13.13 -13.86
N ARG A 377 13.63 13.60 -13.86
CA ARG A 377 12.98 14.14 -12.66
C ARG A 377 12.88 13.10 -11.54
N ILE A 378 12.52 11.86 -11.88
CA ILE A 378 12.42 10.77 -10.90
C ILE A 378 13.81 10.38 -10.39
N LEU A 379 14.80 10.30 -11.28
CA LEU A 379 16.18 9.98 -10.94
C LEU A 379 16.75 10.99 -9.94
N GLU A 380 16.58 12.28 -10.21
CA GLU A 380 17.00 13.36 -9.30
C GLU A 380 16.29 13.25 -7.94
N SER A 381 14.97 12.98 -7.95
CA SER A 381 14.19 12.76 -6.72
C SER A 381 14.68 11.55 -5.90
N LEU A 382 15.23 10.51 -6.53
CA LEU A 382 15.79 9.34 -5.84
C LEU A 382 17.19 9.60 -5.31
N GLN A 383 18.00 10.39 -6.01
CA GLN A 383 19.36 10.76 -5.59
C GLN A 383 19.38 11.80 -4.46
N ALA A 384 18.34 12.63 -4.37
CA ALA A 384 18.22 13.66 -3.34
C ALA A 384 17.66 13.15 -2.00
N GLY A 385 17.05 11.96 -1.97
CA GLY A 385 16.45 11.34 -0.78
C GLY A 385 17.35 10.29 -0.16
#